data_AF-A0A830EJP3-F1
#
_entry.id   AF-A0A830EJP3-F1
#
_cell.length_a   1.000
_cell.length_b   1.000
_cell.length_c   1.000
_cell.angle_alpha   90.00
_cell.angle_beta   90.00
_cell.angle_gamma   90.00
#
_symmetry.space_group_name_H-M   'P 1'
#
loop_
_entity.id
_entity.type
_entity.pdbx_description
1 polymer ?
#
loop_
_entity_poly.entity_id
_entity_poly.type
_entity_poly.pdbx_seq_one_letter_code
_entity_poly.pdbx_strand_id
1 'polypeptide(L)'
;MNSLIVNNDDLIKKLIKLIDDKWVSIEEIEGALGIRISIEMLNKLSKTGLFEVIYSTLDDTFYIRRVVKSYPTRELGNPGNEKKTNLQVVVDRIRSEIQEMVPKPAFEDWLSNNVPDNWRLIYNQLLNDGVIEEVIVSGMVFVKVNK
;
A
#
# COMPACT_ATOMS: atom_id res chain seq x y z
N MET A 1 12.93 32.82 8.08
CA MET A 1 12.87 31.34 8.13
C MET A 1 12.12 30.89 6.89
N ASN A 2 12.82 30.34 5.91
CA ASN A 2 12.21 29.91 4.65
C ASN A 2 11.51 28.57 4.89
N SER A 3 10.18 28.59 4.92
CA SER A 3 9.38 27.38 4.86
C SER A 3 9.57 26.78 3.48
N LEU A 4 10.47 25.79 3.36
CA LEU A 4 10.59 24.97 2.17
C LEU A 4 9.25 24.27 1.97
N ILE A 5 8.48 24.71 0.99
CA ILE A 5 7.33 23.96 0.48
C ILE A 5 7.94 22.74 -0.20
N VAL A 6 8.13 21.67 0.58
CA VAL A 6 8.58 20.40 0.04
C VAL A 6 7.41 19.84 -0.75
N ASN A 7 7.55 19.79 -2.08
CA ASN A 7 6.63 19.04 -2.91
C ASN A 7 6.58 17.60 -2.40
N ASN A 8 5.38 17.04 -2.26
CA ASN A 8 5.16 15.71 -1.68
C ASN A 8 6.01 14.62 -2.37
N ASP A 9 6.24 14.73 -3.68
CA ASP A 9 7.11 13.82 -4.44
C ASP A 9 8.60 13.89 -4.06
N ASP A 10 9.09 15.07 -3.68
CA ASP A 10 10.46 15.27 -3.22
C ASP A 10 10.66 14.70 -1.81
N LEU A 11 9.64 14.85 -0.96
CA LEU A 11 9.60 14.25 0.38
C LEU A 11 9.66 12.73 0.30
N ILE A 12 8.83 12.12 -0.56
CA ILE A 12 8.79 10.68 -0.76
C ILE A 12 10.16 10.16 -1.22
N LYS A 13 10.81 10.82 -2.19
CA LYS A 13 12.15 10.43 -2.65
C LYS A 13 13.21 10.53 -1.54
N LYS A 14 13.13 11.53 -0.67
CA LYS A 14 14.02 11.68 0.48
C LYS A 14 13.79 10.60 1.52
N LEU A 15 12.53 10.32 1.85
CA LEU A 15 12.15 9.24 2.79
C LEU A 15 12.59 7.88 2.27
N ILE A 16 12.47 7.61 0.96
CA ILE A 16 12.93 6.36 0.34
C ILE A 16 14.43 6.12 0.56
N LYS A 17 15.24 7.19 0.57
CA LYS A 17 16.69 7.11 0.78
C LYS A 17 17.07 7.01 2.25
N LEU A 18 16.24 7.56 3.13
CA LEU A 18 16.52 7.67 4.56
C LEU A 18 16.02 6.45 5.33
N ILE A 19 14.85 5.91 4.95
CA ILE A 19 14.14 4.85 5.65
C ILE A 19 14.27 3.57 4.84
N ASP A 20 14.84 2.55 5.46
CA ASP A 20 14.95 1.20 4.92
C ASP A 20 13.84 0.28 5.48
N ASP A 21 14.05 -1.02 5.49
CA ASP A 21 13.16 -2.04 6.05
C ASP A 21 13.01 -2.02 7.59
N LYS A 22 13.59 -1.03 8.27
CA LYS A 22 13.54 -0.84 9.73
C LYS A 22 12.55 0.24 10.13
N TRP A 23 11.97 0.08 11.32
CA TRP A 23 11.16 1.12 11.96
C TRP A 23 12.07 2.25 12.41
N VAL A 24 11.75 3.47 11.96
CA VAL A 24 12.44 4.69 12.32
C VAL A 24 11.41 5.66 12.89
N SER A 25 11.74 6.32 14.00
CA SER A 25 10.82 7.28 14.61
C SER A 25 10.66 8.52 13.73
N ILE A 26 9.50 9.16 13.83
CA ILE A 26 9.23 10.41 13.10
C ILE A 26 10.18 11.51 13.52
N GLU A 27 10.57 11.57 14.79
CA GLU A 27 11.50 12.57 15.32
C GLU A 27 12.89 12.46 14.67
N GLU A 28 13.39 11.23 14.50
CA GLU A 28 14.67 10.98 13.80
C GLU A 28 14.59 11.41 12.33
N ILE A 29 13.46 11.14 11.67
CA ILE A 29 13.23 11.50 10.28
C ILE A 29 13.15 13.02 10.12
N GLU A 30 12.39 13.70 10.98
CA GLU A 30 12.26 15.15 11.01
C GLU A 30 13.60 15.82 11.30
N GLY A 31 14.37 15.27 12.25
CA GLY A 31 15.71 15.73 12.58
C GLY A 31 16.70 15.59 11.42
N ALA A 32 16.66 14.47 10.69
CA ALA A 32 17.54 14.22 9.55
C ALA A 32 17.17 15.06 8.31
N LEU A 33 15.87 15.30 8.09
CA LEU A 33 15.39 16.05 6.94
C LEU A 33 15.24 17.55 7.19
N GLY A 34 15.29 17.98 8.46
CA GLY A 34 15.11 19.38 8.86
C GLY A 34 13.71 19.93 8.56
N ILE A 35 12.69 19.06 8.58
CA ILE A 35 11.30 19.39 8.25
C ILE A 35 10.36 18.79 9.29
N ARG A 36 9.15 19.35 9.40
CA ARG A 36 8.06 18.72 10.15
C ARG A 36 7.12 17.96 9.22
N ILE A 37 6.77 16.74 9.60
CA ILE A 37 5.85 15.85 8.90
C ILE A 37 4.51 15.92 9.62
N SER A 38 3.47 16.41 8.94
CA SER A 38 2.13 16.47 9.51
C SER A 38 1.45 15.10 9.54
N ILE A 39 0.47 14.93 10.42
CA ILE A 39 -0.38 13.73 10.48
C ILE A 39 -1.08 13.47 9.14
N GLU A 40 -1.46 14.52 8.41
CA GLU A 40 -2.02 14.37 7.07
C GLU A 40 -1.02 13.74 6.10
N MET A 41 0.26 14.12 6.18
CA MET A 41 1.31 13.54 5.37
C MET A 41 1.60 12.08 5.77
N LEU A 42 1.57 11.76 7.06
CA LEU A 42 1.67 10.36 7.55
C LEU A 42 0.55 9.49 6.99
N ASN A 43 -0.69 10.00 7.02
CA ASN A 43 -1.83 9.31 6.42
C ASN A 43 -1.66 9.12 4.90
N LYS A 44 -1.10 10.11 4.19
CA LYS A 44 -0.78 9.98 2.77
C LYS A 44 0.30 8.92 2.53
N LEU A 45 1.37 8.93 3.34
CA LEU A 45 2.46 7.95 3.25
C LEU A 45 1.96 6.53 3.44
N SER A 46 1.12 6.29 4.45
CA SER A 46 0.46 4.99 4.68
C SER A 46 -0.37 4.54 3.47
N LYS A 47 -1.09 5.47 2.82
CA LYS A 47 -1.91 5.18 1.62
C LYS A 47 -1.08 4.90 0.36
N THR A 48 0.19 5.31 0.30
CA THR A 48 1.04 5.06 -0.88
C THR A 48 1.42 3.58 -1.04
N GLY A 49 1.33 2.77 0.02
CA GLY A 49 1.81 1.39 0.03
C GLY A 49 3.34 1.24 -0.04
N LEU A 50 4.09 2.34 -0.10
CA LEU A 50 5.55 2.37 -0.05
C LEU A 50 6.08 2.41 1.38
N PHE A 51 5.25 2.85 2.32
CA PHE A 51 5.60 3.04 3.72
C PHE A 51 4.50 2.47 4.61
N GLU A 52 4.93 1.81 5.68
CA GLU A 52 4.09 1.50 6.83
C GLU A 52 4.29 2.60 7.87
N VAL A 53 3.19 3.05 8.47
CA VAL A 53 3.20 4.02 9.56
C VAL A 53 2.43 3.43 10.72
N ILE A 54 3.05 3.41 11.90
CA ILE A 54 2.40 3.00 13.14
C ILE A 54 2.51 4.13 14.15
N TYR A 55 1.51 4.25 15.02
CA TYR A 55 1.57 5.12 16.19
C TYR A 55 1.79 4.24 17.41
N SER A 56 2.85 4.53 18.16
CA SER A 56 3.17 3.85 19.40
C SER A 56 2.66 4.68 20.58
N THR A 57 1.77 4.08 21.37
CA THR A 57 1.20 4.72 22.57
C THR A 57 2.15 4.67 23.77
N LEU A 58 3.24 3.92 23.68
CA LEU A 58 4.22 3.78 24.78
C LEU A 58 5.11 5.01 24.92
N ASP A 59 5.45 5.62 23.80
CA ASP A 59 6.37 6.76 23.67
C ASP A 59 5.76 7.93 22.89
N ASP A 60 4.43 7.89 22.67
CA ASP A 60 3.63 8.94 22.02
C ASP A 60 4.22 9.41 20.68
N THR A 61 4.68 8.45 19.87
CA THR A 61 5.45 8.73 18.64
C THR A 61 5.01 7.88 17.46
N PHE A 62 5.12 8.46 16.28
CA PHE A 62 4.93 7.75 15.02
C PHE A 62 6.23 7.07 14.59
N TYR A 63 6.11 5.84 14.11
CA TYR A 63 7.20 5.13 13.46
C TYR A 63 6.85 4.89 12.01
N ILE A 64 7.83 5.09 11.14
CA ILE A 64 7.72 4.90 9.71
C ILE A 64 8.74 3.84 9.32
N ARG A 65 8.30 2.91 8.48
CA ARG A 65 9.16 1.90 7.86
C ARG A 65 8.89 1.89 6.38
N ARG A 66 9.94 1.70 5.57
CA ARG A 66 9.76 1.51 4.15
C ARG A 66 9.36 0.06 3.90
N VAL A 67 8.32 -0.12 3.10
CA VAL A 67 7.96 -1.44 2.59
C VAL A 67 8.96 -1.78 1.49
N VAL A 68 10.08 -2.37 1.88
CA VAL A 68 11.01 -2.98 0.94
C VAL A 68 10.34 -4.25 0.47
N LYS A 69 9.66 -4.19 -0.69
CA LYS A 69 9.26 -5.39 -1.41
C LYS A 69 10.55 -6.21 -1.61
N SER A 70 10.67 -7.31 -0.89
CA SER A 70 11.67 -8.34 -1.15
C SER A 70 11.32 -9.01 -2.47
N TYR A 71 11.63 -8.33 -3.57
CA TYR A 71 11.78 -8.98 -4.86
C TYR A 71 12.98 -9.91 -4.74
N PRO A 72 12.87 -11.23 -5.01
CA PRO A 72 14.06 -12.00 -5.31
C PRO A 72 14.71 -11.35 -6.54
N THR A 73 15.94 -10.87 -6.36
CA THR A 73 16.74 -10.25 -7.39
C THR A 73 16.87 -11.20 -8.58
N ARG A 74 16.13 -10.94 -9.66
CA ARG A 74 16.47 -11.42 -10.99
C ARG A 74 16.61 -10.21 -11.90
N GLU A 75 17.86 -9.79 -11.97
CA GLU A 75 18.56 -9.14 -13.08
C GLU A 75 17.91 -7.93 -13.74
N LEU A 76 18.67 -6.83 -13.70
CA LEU A 76 18.57 -5.68 -14.60
C LEU A 76 18.15 -6.09 -16.02
N GLY A 77 16.94 -5.72 -16.41
CA GLY A 77 16.47 -5.81 -17.78
C GLY A 77 15.46 -4.72 -18.07
N ASN A 78 15.95 -3.55 -18.51
CA ASN A 78 15.25 -2.45 -19.19
C ASN A 78 13.96 -1.87 -18.55
N PRO A 79 13.89 -0.54 -18.29
CA PRO A 79 12.70 0.14 -17.75
C PRO A 79 11.59 0.34 -18.80
N GLY A 80 11.42 -0.59 -19.74
CA GLY A 80 10.64 -0.37 -20.97
C GLY A 80 9.43 -1.28 -21.19
N ASN A 81 9.06 -2.15 -20.25
CA ASN A 81 7.88 -3.01 -20.39
C ASN A 81 7.32 -3.42 -19.02
N GLU A 82 6.83 -2.45 -18.25
CA GLU A 82 5.79 -2.77 -17.28
C GLU A 82 4.59 -3.26 -18.10
N LYS A 83 4.39 -4.59 -18.13
CA LYS A 83 3.06 -5.14 -18.40
C LYS A 83 2.17 -4.61 -17.29
N LYS A 84 1.62 -3.42 -17.49
CA LYS A 84 0.52 -2.89 -16.70
C LYS A 84 -0.55 -3.97 -16.76
N THR A 85 -0.66 -4.77 -15.70
CA THR A 85 -1.81 -5.63 -15.52
C THR A 85 -3.01 -4.71 -15.61
N ASN A 86 -3.73 -4.79 -16.72
CA ASN A 86 -4.81 -3.88 -17.01
C ASN A 86 -5.90 -4.17 -15.99
N LEU A 87 -6.04 -3.30 -14.97
CA LEU A 87 -6.94 -3.51 -13.83
C LEU A 87 -8.35 -3.83 -14.30
N GLN A 88 -8.76 -3.26 -15.43
CA GLN A 88 -10.05 -3.56 -16.07
C GLN A 88 -10.22 -5.05 -16.38
N VAL A 89 -9.17 -5.73 -16.88
CA VAL A 89 -9.21 -7.18 -17.17
C VAL A 89 -9.35 -8.00 -15.89
N VAL A 90 -8.77 -7.54 -14.78
CA VAL A 90 -8.90 -8.19 -13.47
C VAL A 90 -10.32 -7.98 -12.92
N VAL A 91 -10.85 -6.75 -13.01
CA VAL A 91 -12.23 -6.42 -12.62
C VAL A 91 -13.24 -7.23 -13.41
N ASP A 92 -13.07 -7.35 -14.72
CA ASP A 92 -13.96 -8.11 -15.59
C ASP A 92 -13.94 -9.61 -15.25
N ARG A 93 -12.77 -10.17 -14.93
CA ARG A 93 -12.66 -11.56 -14.44
C ARG A 93 -13.30 -11.76 -13.08
N ILE A 94 -13.06 -10.86 -12.13
CA ILE A 94 -13.67 -10.90 -10.79
C ILE A 94 -15.20 -10.91 -10.93
N ARG A 95 -15.76 -10.01 -11.75
CA ARG A 95 -17.21 -9.92 -11.97
C ARG A 95 -17.80 -11.14 -12.70
N SER A 96 -16.99 -11.82 -13.51
CA SER A 96 -17.38 -13.03 -14.24
C SER A 96 -17.33 -14.28 -13.35
N GLU A 97 -16.26 -14.45 -12.58
CA GLU A 97 -15.97 -15.67 -11.82
C GLU A 97 -16.55 -15.65 -10.39
N ILE A 98 -16.68 -14.47 -9.78
CA ILE A 98 -17.13 -14.32 -8.39
C ILE A 98 -18.55 -13.76 -8.39
N GLN A 99 -19.52 -14.69 -8.37
CA GLN A 99 -20.95 -14.34 -8.45
C GLN A 99 -21.60 -14.12 -7.09
N GLU A 100 -21.01 -14.65 -6.02
CA GLU A 100 -21.51 -14.57 -4.65
C GLU A 100 -20.45 -13.99 -3.70
N MET A 101 -20.86 -13.73 -2.46
CA MET A 101 -19.93 -13.38 -1.38
C MET A 101 -19.02 -14.57 -1.08
N VAL A 102 -17.71 -14.34 -1.09
CA VAL A 102 -16.69 -15.38 -0.83
C VAL A 102 -15.90 -15.05 0.43
N PRO A 103 -15.44 -16.04 1.20
CA PRO A 103 -14.58 -15.76 2.34
C PRO A 103 -13.33 -14.99 1.90
N LYS A 104 -12.93 -13.97 2.68
CA LYS A 104 -11.76 -13.15 2.37
C LYS A 104 -10.49 -13.97 2.07
N PRO A 105 -10.13 -15.02 2.85
CA PRO A 105 -8.96 -15.84 2.53
C PRO A 105 -9.05 -16.49 1.13
N ALA A 106 -10.23 -16.97 0.74
CA ALA A 106 -10.44 -17.58 -0.57
C ALA A 106 -10.34 -16.55 -1.71
N PHE A 107 -10.79 -15.32 -1.48
CA PHE A 107 -10.64 -14.22 -2.43
C PHE A 107 -9.18 -13.79 -2.57
N GLU A 108 -8.45 -13.67 -1.46
CA GLU A 108 -7.02 -13.34 -1.45
C GLU A 108 -6.21 -14.43 -2.17
N ASP A 109 -6.53 -15.70 -1.95
CA ASP A 109 -5.92 -16.83 -2.66
C ASP A 109 -6.20 -16.75 -4.16
N TRP A 110 -7.46 -16.50 -4.57
CA TRP A 110 -7.79 -16.33 -6.00
C TRP A 110 -7.03 -15.16 -6.62
N LEU A 111 -6.96 -14.01 -5.93
CA LEU A 111 -6.30 -12.81 -6.43
C LEU A 111 -4.78 -12.99 -6.49
N SER A 112 -4.20 -13.70 -5.52
CA SER A 112 -2.78 -14.05 -5.53
C SER A 112 -2.41 -15.04 -6.64
N ASN A 113 -3.31 -15.95 -7.03
CA ASN A 113 -3.10 -16.85 -8.15
C ASN A 113 -3.23 -16.14 -9.51
N ASN A 114 -4.11 -15.14 -9.61
CA ASN A 114 -4.35 -14.40 -10.85
C ASN A 114 -3.43 -13.20 -11.05
N VAL A 115 -2.99 -12.56 -9.96
CA VAL A 115 -2.07 -11.41 -9.98
C VAL A 115 -1.01 -11.50 -8.87
N PRO A 116 -0.12 -12.49 -8.94
CA PRO A 116 0.80 -12.84 -7.84
C PRO A 116 1.70 -11.70 -7.39
N ASP A 117 2.14 -10.86 -8.32
CA ASP A 117 3.14 -9.83 -8.04
C ASP A 117 2.60 -8.63 -7.24
N ASN A 118 1.28 -8.38 -7.27
CA ASN A 118 0.67 -7.16 -6.69
C ASN A 118 -0.75 -7.36 -6.12
N TRP A 119 -1.17 -8.59 -5.84
CA TRP A 119 -2.55 -8.89 -5.42
C TRP A 119 -3.01 -8.05 -4.21
N ARG A 120 -2.13 -7.77 -3.23
CA ARG A 120 -2.48 -6.92 -2.08
C ARG A 120 -2.79 -5.47 -2.46
N LEU A 121 -2.03 -4.91 -3.39
CA LEU A 121 -2.26 -3.55 -3.89
C LEU A 121 -3.56 -3.48 -4.69
N ILE A 122 -3.79 -4.50 -5.52
CA ILE A 122 -5.01 -4.63 -6.30
C ILE A 122 -6.22 -4.82 -5.39
N TYR A 123 -6.11 -5.63 -4.34
CA TYR A 123 -7.16 -5.83 -3.35
C TYR A 123 -7.59 -4.50 -2.71
N ASN A 124 -6.62 -3.72 -2.22
CA ASN A 124 -6.88 -2.41 -1.63
C ASN A 124 -7.45 -1.42 -2.66
N GLN A 125 -6.98 -1.48 -3.90
CA GLN A 125 -7.50 -0.65 -4.98
C GLN A 125 -8.94 -1.01 -5.32
N LEU A 126 -9.28 -2.29 -5.41
CA LEU A 126 -10.65 -2.77 -5.65
C LEU A 126 -11.60 -2.36 -4.52
N LEU A 127 -11.13 -2.37 -3.26
CA LEU A 127 -11.90 -1.85 -2.12
C LEU A 127 -12.12 -0.34 -2.22
N ASN A 128 -11.06 0.43 -2.51
CA ASN A 128 -11.14 1.89 -2.63
C ASN A 128 -12.01 2.33 -3.80
N ASP A 129 -11.94 1.62 -4.92
CA ASP A 129 -12.71 1.88 -6.13
C ASP A 129 -14.16 1.37 -6.01
N GLY A 130 -14.52 0.74 -4.88
CA GLY A 130 -15.86 0.22 -4.60
C GLY A 130 -16.25 -0.97 -5.48
N VAL A 131 -15.28 -1.61 -6.13
CA VAL A 131 -15.49 -2.83 -6.95
C VAL A 131 -15.76 -4.03 -6.05
N ILE A 132 -15.17 -4.05 -4.86
CA ILE A 132 -15.45 -5.07 -3.84
C ILE A 132 -15.75 -4.41 -2.49
N GLU A 133 -16.50 -5.11 -1.65
CA GLU A 133 -16.86 -4.73 -0.30
C GLU A 133 -16.54 -5.86 0.68
N GLU A 134 -16.05 -5.52 1.87
CA GLU A 134 -15.92 -6.47 2.97
C GLU A 134 -17.20 -6.48 3.82
N VAL A 135 -17.77 -7.68 4.03
CA VAL A 135 -18.96 -7.90 4.83
C VAL A 135 -18.64 -8.89 5.94
N ILE A 136 -19.01 -8.58 7.17
CA ILE A 136 -18.80 -9.47 8.31
C ILE A 136 -20.07 -10.30 8.53
N VAL A 137 -19.94 -11.62 8.42
CA VAL A 137 -21.03 -12.57 8.69
C VAL A 137 -20.54 -13.58 9.73
N SER A 138 -21.22 -13.64 10.88
CA SER A 138 -20.90 -14.58 11.96
C SER A 138 -19.44 -14.54 12.42
N GLY A 139 -18.83 -13.35 12.45
CA GLY A 139 -17.44 -13.13 12.86
C GLY A 139 -16.39 -13.43 11.78
N MET A 140 -16.79 -13.82 10.57
CA MET A 140 -15.89 -14.03 9.43
C MET A 140 -16.06 -12.92 8.40
N VAL A 141 -14.95 -12.51 7.77
CA VAL A 141 -14.94 -11.49 6.70
C VAL A 141 -15.17 -12.16 5.36
N PHE A 142 -16.17 -11.67 4.63
CA PHE A 142 -16.49 -12.05 3.26
C PHE A 142 -16.22 -10.87 2.34
N VAL A 143 -15.80 -11.17 1.12
CA VAL A 143 -15.65 -10.21 0.03
C VAL A 143 -16.84 -10.38 -0.90
N LYS A 144 -17.55 -9.28 -1.12
CA LYS A 144 -18.66 -9.17 -2.06
C LYS A 144 -18.21 -8.32 -3.24
N VAL A 145 -18.47 -8.77 -4.46
CA VAL A 145 -18.19 -7.98 -5.67
C VAL A 145 -19.39 -7.09 -5.99
N ASN A 146 -19.16 -5.80 -6.13
CA ASN A 146 -20.14 -4.82 -6.57
C ASN A 146 -20.24 -4.80 -8.09
N LYS A 147 -21.48 -4.89 -8.58
CA LYS A 147 -21.80 -4.85 -10.01
C LYS A 147 -22.05 -3.43 -10.45
#